data_AF-A0A8J4TGQ2-F1
#
_entry.id   AF-A0A8J4TGQ2-F1
#
_cell.length_a   1.000
_cell.length_b   1.000
_cell.length_c   1.000
_cell.angle_alpha   90.00
_cell.angle_beta   90.00
_cell.angle_gamma   90.00
#
_symmetry.space_group_name_H-M   'P 1'
#
loop_
_entity.id
_entity.type
_entity.pdbx_description
1 polymer ?
#
loop_
_entity_poly.entity_id
_entity_poly.type
_entity_poly.pdbx_seq_one_letter_code
_entity_poly.pdbx_strand_id
1 'polypeptide(L)'
;MLGWRVCGMSDSARVYLGCLALVDTWYLLWVTLLDLSLVFLQLQPFWHSHPWCGIINLLQYGMFYASAWLVVAFTIERYLVFRVMVSRHRHLQVRHALLTCTAIILLSHLASVPLCWINMVVQ
;
A
#
# COMPACT_ATOMS: atom_id res chain seq x y z
N MET A 1 -25.25 1.63 23.38
CA MET A 1 -25.44 1.60 21.91
C MET A 1 -24.41 2.53 21.31
N LEU A 2 -23.30 2.00 20.79
CA LEU A 2 -22.32 2.83 20.07
C LEU A 2 -22.97 3.27 18.76
N GLY A 3 -23.59 4.45 18.77
CA GLY A 3 -24.12 5.06 17.58
C GLY A 3 -22.99 5.22 16.58
N TRP A 4 -23.09 4.50 15.47
CA TRP A 4 -22.29 4.75 14.29
C TRP A 4 -22.59 6.18 13.85
N ARG A 5 -21.81 7.15 14.36
CA ARG A 5 -21.72 8.45 13.71
C ARG A 5 -21.27 8.14 12.30
N VAL A 6 -22.19 8.33 11.35
CA VAL A 6 -21.84 8.45 9.94
C VAL A 6 -20.96 9.70 9.85
N CYS A 7 -19.67 9.52 10.12
CA CYS A 7 -18.68 10.56 9.96
C CYS A 7 -18.77 10.95 8.49
N GLY A 8 -19.06 12.22 8.22
CA GLY A 8 -19.31 12.78 6.89
C GLY A 8 -18.05 12.78 6.02
N MET A 9 -17.47 11.60 5.81
CA MET A 9 -16.25 11.40 5.06
C MET A 9 -16.63 11.25 3.59
N SER A 10 -16.04 12.11 2.75
CA SER A 10 -16.24 12.06 1.30
C SER A 10 -15.96 10.66 0.75
N ASP A 11 -16.75 10.20 -0.22
CA ASP A 11 -16.60 8.88 -0.84
C ASP A 11 -15.19 8.64 -1.37
N SER A 12 -14.51 9.69 -1.87
CA SER A 12 -13.10 9.58 -2.30
C SER A 12 -12.14 9.29 -1.14
N ALA A 13 -12.33 9.93 0.03
CA ALA A 13 -11.51 9.64 1.22
C ALA A 13 -11.69 8.20 1.68
N ARG A 14 -12.92 7.67 1.60
CA ARG A 14 -13.18 6.28 1.99
C ARG A 14 -12.42 5.30 1.09
N VAL A 15 -12.26 5.60 -0.19
CA VAL A 15 -11.45 4.79 -1.12
C VAL A 15 -9.97 4.87 -0.77
N TYR A 16 -9.39 6.07 -0.66
CA TYR A 16 -7.95 6.20 -0.34
C TYR A 16 -7.60 5.56 1.01
N LEU A 17 -8.38 5.84 2.06
CA LEU A 17 -8.16 5.28 3.38
C LEU A 17 -8.41 3.77 3.42
N GLY A 18 -9.40 3.29 2.64
CA GLY A 18 -9.64 1.85 2.48
C GLY A 18 -8.47 1.14 1.80
N CYS A 19 -7.98 1.69 0.68
CA CYS A 19 -6.80 1.17 -0.01
C CYS A 19 -5.55 1.19 0.87
N LEU A 20 -5.32 2.29 1.60
CA LEU A 20 -4.22 2.40 2.55
C LEU A 20 -4.33 1.35 3.67
N ALA A 21 -5.50 1.19 4.27
CA ALA A 21 -5.72 0.18 5.30
C ALA A 21 -5.52 -1.26 4.76
N LEU A 22 -5.92 -1.54 3.52
CA LEU A 22 -5.66 -2.83 2.89
C LEU A 22 -4.17 -3.08 2.67
N VAL A 23 -3.43 -2.08 2.17
CA VAL A 23 -1.98 -2.19 1.97
C VAL A 23 -1.26 -2.40 3.30
N ASP A 24 -1.60 -1.62 4.32
CA ASP A 24 -0.98 -1.73 5.65
C ASP A 24 -1.31 -3.06 6.34
N THR A 25 -2.57 -3.53 6.27
CA THR A 25 -2.94 -4.83 6.84
C THR A 25 -2.24 -5.97 6.12
N TRP A 26 -2.11 -5.90 4.79
CA TRP A 26 -1.38 -6.89 4.01
C TRP A 26 0.12 -6.87 4.33
N TYR A 27 0.72 -5.70 4.50
CA TYR A 27 2.11 -5.58 4.95
C TYR A 27 2.31 -6.24 6.32
N LEU A 28 1.44 -5.96 7.30
CA LEU A 28 1.54 -6.58 8.62
C LEU A 28 1.33 -8.10 8.58
N LEU A 29 0.39 -8.58 7.77
CA LEU A 29 0.14 -10.02 7.59
C LEU A 29 1.33 -10.73 6.95
N TRP A 30 1.85 -10.19 5.85
CA TRP A 30 2.90 -10.85 5.08
C TRP A 30 4.30 -10.63 5.61
N VAL A 31 4.62 -9.43 6.08
CA VAL A 31 5.97 -9.11 6.55
C VAL A 31 6.10 -9.46 8.01
N THR A 32 5.17 -9.05 8.87
CA THR A 32 5.35 -9.22 10.32
C THR A 32 4.90 -10.60 10.78
N LEU A 33 3.70 -11.03 10.38
CA LEU A 33 3.10 -12.26 10.87
C LEU A 33 3.81 -13.51 10.33
N LEU A 34 4.11 -13.54 9.03
CA LEU A 34 4.88 -14.64 8.46
C LEU A 34 6.30 -14.66 8.99
N ASP A 35 7.04 -13.55 8.96
CA ASP A 35 8.42 -13.49 9.47
C ASP A 35 8.51 -13.97 10.92
N LEU A 36 7.64 -13.47 11.82
CA LEU A 36 7.59 -13.98 13.19
C LEU A 36 7.25 -15.47 13.23
N SER A 37 6.21 -15.91 12.52
CA SER A 37 5.80 -17.32 12.56
C SER A 37 6.92 -18.25 12.10
N LEU A 38 7.72 -17.82 11.12
CA LEU A 38 8.80 -18.59 10.53
C LEU A 38 10.05 -18.61 11.40
N VAL A 39 10.36 -17.48 12.03
CA VAL A 39 11.43 -17.38 13.05
C VAL A 39 11.13 -18.29 14.24
N PHE A 40 9.87 -18.38 14.67
CA PHE A 40 9.50 -19.18 15.84
C PHE A 40 9.22 -20.65 15.55
N LEU A 41 8.64 -21.01 14.39
CA LEU A 41 8.31 -22.41 14.08
C LEU A 41 9.44 -23.19 13.41
N GLN A 42 10.46 -22.54 12.85
CA GLN A 42 11.43 -23.22 11.99
C GLN A 42 12.89 -22.98 12.37
N LEU A 43 13.61 -24.06 12.73
CA LEU A 43 15.03 -24.01 13.11
C LEU A 43 15.99 -23.68 11.95
N GLN A 44 15.54 -23.81 10.69
CA GLN A 44 16.39 -23.57 9.51
C GLN A 44 15.66 -22.67 8.49
N PRO A 45 16.19 -21.47 8.18
CA PRO A 45 15.47 -20.46 7.42
C PRO A 45 15.52 -20.72 5.91
N PHE A 46 14.59 -21.52 5.38
CA PHE A 46 14.47 -21.74 3.94
C PHE A 46 14.06 -20.48 3.14
N TRP A 47 13.51 -19.47 3.81
CA TRP A 47 13.09 -18.20 3.21
C TRP A 47 14.24 -17.26 2.86
N HIS A 48 15.42 -17.47 3.44
CA HIS A 48 16.65 -16.76 3.07
C HIS A 48 17.31 -17.39 1.83
N SER A 49 16.76 -18.49 1.31
CA SER A 49 17.23 -19.12 0.08
C SER A 49 16.55 -18.48 -1.14
N HIS A 50 17.28 -18.40 -2.26
CA HIS A 50 16.68 -18.08 -3.55
C HIS A 50 15.66 -19.16 -3.95
N PRO A 51 14.48 -18.79 -4.50
CA PRO A 51 14.05 -17.45 -4.94
C PRO A 51 13.21 -16.67 -3.91
N TRP A 52 12.87 -17.29 -2.77
CA TRP A 52 11.89 -16.77 -1.80
C TRP A 52 12.31 -15.45 -1.16
N CYS A 53 13.61 -15.29 -0.87
CA CYS A 53 14.17 -14.05 -0.33
C CYS A 53 13.89 -12.85 -1.24
N GLY A 54 14.08 -13.01 -2.56
CA GLY A 54 13.83 -11.96 -3.53
C GLY A 54 12.35 -11.58 -3.65
N ILE A 55 11.45 -12.57 -3.55
CA ILE A 55 9.99 -12.34 -3.62
C ILE A 55 9.50 -11.58 -2.38
N ILE A 56 9.95 -11.97 -1.18
CA ILE A 56 9.61 -11.27 0.07
C ILE A 56 10.10 -9.83 0.01
N ASN A 57 11.36 -9.64 -0.37
CA ASN A 57 11.96 -8.32 -0.43
C ASN A 57 11.21 -7.41 -1.43
N LEU A 58 10.77 -7.96 -2.56
CA LEU A 58 10.00 -7.23 -3.57
C LEU A 58 8.61 -6.84 -3.04
N LEU A 59 7.91 -7.76 -2.37
CA LEU A 59 6.62 -7.46 -1.74
C LEU A 59 6.76 -6.44 -0.62
N GLN A 60 7.78 -6.57 0.22
CA GLN A 60 8.00 -5.71 1.37
C GLN A 60 8.28 -4.26 0.95
N TYR A 61 9.23 -4.07 0.02
CA TYR A 61 9.51 -2.74 -0.53
C TYR A 61 8.31 -2.21 -1.32
N GLY A 62 7.65 -3.05 -2.12
CA GLY A 62 6.49 -2.64 -2.92
C GLY A 62 5.36 -2.09 -2.07
N MET A 63 5.03 -2.77 -0.98
CA MET A 63 3.98 -2.34 -0.06
C MET A 63 4.38 -1.13 0.79
N PHE A 64 5.65 -1.03 1.22
CA PHE A 64 6.16 0.14 1.93
C PHE A 64 6.08 1.41 1.07
N TYR A 65 6.56 1.34 -0.17
CA TYR A 65 6.47 2.46 -1.11
C TYR A 65 5.01 2.79 -1.47
N ALA A 66 4.15 1.79 -1.66
CA ALA A 66 2.75 2.01 -1.96
C ALA A 66 2.03 2.75 -0.82
N SER A 67 2.26 2.38 0.45
CA SER A 67 1.66 3.07 1.60
C SER A 67 2.09 4.54 1.66
N ALA A 68 3.39 4.83 1.51
CA ALA A 68 3.91 6.19 1.49
C ALA A 68 3.30 7.05 0.36
N TRP A 69 3.23 6.52 -0.85
CA TRP A 69 2.65 7.23 -1.99
C TRP A 69 1.13 7.39 -1.91
N LEU A 70 0.43 6.43 -1.30
CA LEU A 70 -1.01 6.55 -1.03
C LEU A 70 -1.31 7.69 -0.06
N VAL A 71 -0.50 7.87 0.99
CA VAL A 71 -0.62 9.02 1.90
C VAL A 71 -0.40 10.33 1.15
N VAL A 72 0.67 10.42 0.34
CA VAL A 72 0.97 11.62 -0.45
C VAL A 72 -0.20 11.94 -1.39
N ALA A 73 -0.69 10.97 -2.15
CA ALA A 73 -1.82 11.15 -3.07
C ALA A 73 -3.10 11.59 -2.34
N PHE A 74 -3.39 11.00 -1.17
CA PHE A 74 -4.51 11.41 -0.33
C PHE A 74 -4.38 12.88 0.12
N THR A 75 -3.19 13.30 0.58
CA THR A 75 -2.97 14.70 0.99
C THR A 75 -3.11 15.68 -0.18
N ILE A 76 -2.59 15.34 -1.36
CA ILE A 76 -2.72 16.15 -2.57
C ILE A 76 -4.19 16.29 -2.98
N GLU A 77 -4.96 15.20 -2.97
CA GLU A 77 -6.40 15.26 -3.27
C GLU A 77 -7.12 16.21 -2.30
N ARG A 78 -6.90 16.02 -0.99
CA ARG A 78 -7.53 16.87 0.04
C ARG A 78 -7.16 18.33 -0.15
N TYR A 79 -5.91 18.61 -0.44
CA TYR A 79 -5.43 19.96 -0.71
C TYR A 79 -6.10 20.59 -1.94
N LEU A 80 -6.22 19.85 -3.05
CA LEU A 80 -6.89 20.31 -4.27
C LEU A 80 -8.37 20.59 -4.04
N VAL A 81 -9.06 19.71 -3.31
CA VAL A 81 -10.48 19.89 -2.95
C VAL A 81 -10.68 21.17 -2.14
N PHE A 82 -9.82 21.43 -1.15
CA PHE A 82 -9.90 22.64 -0.32
C PHE A 82 -9.55 23.91 -1.10
N ARG A 83 -8.49 23.89 -1.91
CA ARG A 83 -7.94 25.11 -2.51
C ARG A 83 -8.66 25.52 -3.79
N VAL A 84 -9.13 24.56 -4.58
CA VAL A 84 -9.67 24.81 -5.92
C VAL A 84 -11.20 24.67 -5.97
N MET A 85 -11.86 24.31 -4.85
CA MET A 85 -13.31 24.06 -4.80
C MET A 85 -13.75 23.17 -5.98
N VAL A 86 -12.95 22.15 -6.31
CA VAL A 86 -13.23 21.19 -7.40
C VAL A 86 -14.39 20.30 -6.96
N SER A 87 -15.58 20.89 -6.99
CA SER A 87 -16.87 20.28 -6.67
C SER A 87 -17.53 19.82 -7.98
N ARG A 88 -16.80 19.06 -8.80
CA ARG A 88 -17.38 18.49 -10.02
C ARG A 88 -17.27 16.98 -9.99
N HIS A 89 -18.40 16.39 -9.63
CA HIS A 89 -18.80 14.99 -9.87
C HIS A 89 -18.16 13.95 -8.94
N ARG A 90 -18.80 13.74 -7.79
CA ARG A 90 -18.48 12.72 -6.77
C ARG A 90 -18.17 11.34 -7.37
N HIS A 91 -18.94 10.91 -8.38
CA HIS A 91 -18.76 9.62 -9.04
C HIS A 91 -17.49 9.55 -9.91
N LEU A 92 -17.14 10.66 -10.58
CA LEU A 92 -15.91 10.73 -11.38
C LEU A 92 -14.68 10.74 -10.45
N GLN A 93 -14.78 11.46 -9.33
CA GLN A 93 -13.74 11.55 -8.32
C GLN A 93 -13.42 10.19 -7.67
N VAL A 94 -14.42 9.35 -7.40
CA VAL A 94 -14.23 7.99 -6.88
C VAL A 94 -13.52 7.09 -7.90
N ARG A 95 -13.87 7.17 -9.19
CA ARG A 95 -13.16 6.42 -10.25
C ARG A 95 -11.71 6.86 -10.40
N HIS A 96 -11.46 8.17 -10.35
CA HIS A 96 -10.10 8.71 -10.36
C HIS A 96 -9.31 8.28 -9.11
N ALA A 97 -9.93 8.27 -7.92
CA ALA A 97 -9.32 7.77 -6.70
C ALA A 97 -8.93 6.29 -6.80
N LEU A 98 -9.80 5.46 -7.37
CA LEU A 98 -9.51 4.05 -7.62
C LEU A 98 -8.35 3.87 -8.60
N LEU A 99 -8.38 4.57 -9.75
CA LEU A 99 -7.31 4.50 -10.76
C LEU A 99 -5.96 5.00 -10.24
N THR A 100 -5.95 6.04 -9.43
CA THR A 100 -4.72 6.56 -8.82
C THR A 100 -4.18 5.58 -7.79
N CYS A 101 -5.02 5.01 -6.92
CA CYS A 101 -4.59 3.98 -5.98
C CYS A 101 -4.02 2.75 -6.69
N THR A 102 -4.68 2.25 -7.73
CA THR A 102 -4.17 1.09 -8.49
C THR A 102 -2.87 1.42 -9.22
N ALA A 103 -2.77 2.61 -9.82
CA ALA A 103 -1.54 3.06 -10.48
C ALA A 103 -0.38 3.17 -9.49
N ILE A 104 -0.60 3.72 -8.29
CA ILE A 104 0.41 3.83 -7.24
C ILE A 104 0.91 2.45 -6.81
N ILE A 105 -0.01 1.51 -6.59
CA ILE A 105 0.35 0.13 -6.21
C ILE A 105 1.19 -0.52 -7.32
N LEU A 106 0.77 -0.40 -8.58
CA LEU A 106 1.50 -0.95 -9.72
C LEU A 106 2.89 -0.30 -9.88
N LEU A 107 2.98 1.03 -9.83
CA LEU A 107 4.27 1.74 -9.91
C LEU A 107 5.20 1.36 -8.77
N SER A 108 4.67 1.20 -7.55
CA SER A 108 5.47 0.83 -6.38
C SER A 108 6.02 -0.60 -6.52
N HIS A 109 5.23 -1.52 -7.07
CA HIS A 109 5.71 -2.87 -7.38
C HIS A 109 6.72 -2.86 -8.54
N LEU A 110 6.48 -2.09 -9.61
CA LEU A 110 7.44 -1.93 -10.71
C LEU A 110 8.76 -1.33 -10.26
N ALA A 111 8.74 -0.34 -9.36
CA ALA A 111 9.95 0.28 -8.80
C ALA A 111 10.71 -0.68 -7.86
N SER A 112 10.02 -1.66 -7.28
CA SER A 112 10.63 -2.66 -6.40
C SER A 112 11.32 -3.78 -7.18
N VAL A 113 10.92 -4.04 -8.44
CA VAL A 113 11.59 -5.00 -9.33
C VAL A 113 13.08 -4.69 -9.56
N PRO A 114 13.50 -3.49 -10.01
CA PRO A 114 14.91 -3.18 -10.23
C PRO A 114 15.68 -3.10 -8.91
N LEU A 115 15.05 -2.69 -7.80
CA LEU A 115 15.69 -2.72 -6.48
C LEU A 115 15.98 -4.15 -6.03
N CYS A 116 15.07 -5.10 -6.26
CA CYS A 116 15.36 -6.51 -6.01
C CYS A 116 16.45 -7.06 -6.94
N TRP A 117 16.44 -6.67 -8.21
CA TRP A 117 17.48 -7.11 -9.16
C TRP A 117 18.87 -6.61 -8.76
N ILE A 118 19.00 -5.34 -8.39
CA ILE A 118 20.28 -4.76 -7.97
C ILE A 118 20.75 -5.39 -6.65
N ASN A 119 19.85 -5.61 -5.68
CA ASN A 119 20.24 -6.28 -4.42
C ASN A 119 20.61 -7.76 -4.61
N MET A 120 20.03 -8.47 -5.57
CA MET A 120 20.46 -9.84 -5.92
C MET A 120 21.87 -9.90 -6.52
N VAL A 121 22.32 -8.85 -7.20
CA VAL A 121 23.66 -8.81 -7.82
C VAL A 121 24.76 -8.46 -6.80
N VAL A 122 24.38 -7.92 -5.64
CA VAL A 122 25.33 -7.46 -4.60
C VAL A 122 25.54 -8.49 -3.47
N GLN A 123 24.68 -9.51 -3.36
CA GLN A 123 24.87 -10.67 -2.47
C GLN A 123 25.69 -11.78 -3.14
#